data_AF-A0A3B9NNH1-F1
#
_entry.id   AF-A0A3B9NNH1-F1
#
_cell.length_a   1.000
_cell.length_b   1.000
_cell.length_c   1.000
_cell.angle_alpha   90.00
_cell.angle_beta   90.00
_cell.angle_gamma   90.00
#
_symmetry.space_group_name_H-M   'P 1'
#
loop_
_entity.id
_entity.type
_entity.pdbx_description
1 polymer ?
#
loop_
_entity_poly.entity_id
_entity_poly.type
_entity_poly.pdbx_seq_one_letter_code
_entity_poly.pdbx_strand_id
1 'polypeptide(L)'
;MSDVKDEDQVEIDFDGEEAGAEVELPVKNADAETDDSGSDENFRQAESATQKRIDRLTKKMREAERREQEAINYAQAVQNEAQTLKQRMNSMDNNYVNEYTSRVATQIEQAEKELATAIEFGDSKKVVEAQRELTSLSIQADRAQQAKVQQDRYLKQQEAAEQHQARQPMPAQQPRRPDPKAEQWALKNSWFGQDEAMTYAAFGIHKKLVEDEGFDPQSDDYYNELDRRVSDKFGNGGKAANKRTAQTVVGASRTSNTGRSGKKVRLTPSQVAIAKKLGVPL
;
A
#
# COMPACT_ATOMS: atom_id res chain seq x y z
N MET A 1 35.25 30.36 22.49
CA MET A 1 36.15 29.25 22.13
C MET A 1 35.41 27.96 22.47
N SER A 2 34.76 27.26 21.52
CA SER A 2 35.35 26.24 20.60
C SER A 2 36.08 25.16 21.42
N ASP A 3 35.62 23.91 21.49
CA ASP A 3 35.55 22.94 20.39
C ASP A 3 34.77 21.69 20.87
N VAL A 4 33.80 21.18 20.10
CA VAL A 4 33.39 19.77 20.16
C VAL A 4 33.24 19.32 18.71
N LYS A 5 34.13 18.40 18.32
CA LYS A 5 34.28 17.84 16.99
C LYS A 5 33.93 16.34 17.11
N ASP A 6 32.72 15.98 16.68
CA ASP A 6 32.32 14.59 16.49
C ASP A 6 32.82 14.15 15.10
N GLU A 7 33.82 13.26 15.08
CA GLU A 7 34.25 12.52 13.89
C GLU A 7 33.73 11.08 14.04
N ASP A 8 32.81 10.68 13.16
CA ASP A 8 32.75 9.35 12.51
C ASP A 8 31.40 9.21 11.78
N GLN A 9 31.34 9.73 10.56
CA GLN A 9 30.34 9.35 9.57
C GLN A 9 31.06 8.72 8.38
N VAL A 10 30.82 7.42 8.22
CA VAL A 10 31.30 6.62 7.08
C VAL A 10 30.47 7.00 5.85
N GLU A 11 31.14 7.65 4.90
CA GLU A 11 30.62 8.02 3.59
C GLU A 11 30.61 6.77 2.69
N ILE A 12 29.43 6.27 2.33
CA ILE A 12 29.27 5.18 1.35
C ILE A 12 28.97 5.85 0.00
N ASP A 13 29.98 5.84 -0.86
CA ASP A 13 29.89 6.26 -2.25
C ASP A 13 29.09 5.23 -3.06
N PHE A 14 28.04 5.67 -3.75
CA PHE A 14 27.19 4.84 -4.59
C PHE A 14 27.20 5.43 -6.00
N ASP A 15 28.23 5.04 -6.77
CA ASP A 15 28.39 5.41 -8.17
C ASP A 15 27.41 4.57 -9.01
N GLY A 16 26.29 5.18 -9.41
CA GLY A 16 25.23 4.58 -10.18
C GLY A 16 25.09 5.26 -11.53
N GLU A 17 25.78 4.73 -12.54
CA GLU A 17 25.71 5.14 -13.94
C GLU A 17 24.25 5.20 -14.45
N GLU A 18 23.90 6.37 -14.96
CA GLU A 18 22.67 6.65 -15.69
C GLU A 18 22.57 5.84 -16.99
N ALA A 19 21.40 5.23 -17.23
CA ALA A 19 21.00 4.80 -18.56
C ALA A 19 19.49 5.08 -18.77
N GLY A 20 19.14 6.36 -18.76
CA GLY A 20 17.83 6.86 -19.18
C GLY A 20 17.83 7.24 -20.67
N ALA A 21 17.75 6.26 -21.57
CA ALA A 21 17.53 6.53 -22.99
C ALA A 21 16.03 6.71 -23.26
N GLU A 22 15.58 7.97 -23.24
CA GLU A 22 14.29 8.41 -23.77
C GLU A 22 14.35 8.33 -25.31
N VAL A 23 13.53 7.45 -25.90
CA VAL A 23 13.44 7.31 -27.36
C VAL A 23 12.24 8.11 -27.85
N GLU A 24 12.49 9.31 -28.37
CA GLU A 24 11.60 10.01 -29.28
C GLU A 24 11.36 9.16 -30.53
N LEU A 25 10.09 9.00 -30.90
CA LEU A 25 9.66 8.36 -32.15
C LEU A 25 9.62 9.42 -33.28
N PRO A 26 10.46 9.32 -34.33
CA PRO A 26 10.14 10.01 -35.58
C PRO A 26 9.16 9.16 -36.39
N VAL A 27 7.91 9.63 -36.48
CA VAL A 27 6.94 9.12 -37.46
C VAL A 27 7.38 9.60 -38.84
N LYS A 28 8.18 8.80 -39.55
CA LYS A 28 8.40 8.96 -40.98
C LYS A 28 7.23 8.28 -41.71
N ASN A 29 6.36 9.10 -42.29
CA ASN A 29 5.47 8.68 -43.37
C ASN A 29 6.34 8.16 -44.52
N ALA A 30 6.24 6.87 -44.81
CA ALA A 30 6.71 6.29 -46.07
C ALA A 30 5.47 6.08 -46.94
N ASP A 31 5.31 6.95 -47.92
CA ASP A 31 4.55 6.70 -49.13
C ASP A 31 5.20 5.49 -49.82
N ALA A 32 4.43 4.44 -50.08
CA ALA A 32 4.90 3.22 -50.71
C ALA A 32 4.21 3.06 -52.07
N GLU A 33 4.86 3.59 -53.12
CA GLU A 33 4.72 3.03 -54.45
C GLU A 33 5.31 1.61 -54.46
N THR A 34 4.56 0.73 -55.09
CA THR A 34 4.79 -0.71 -55.22
C THR A 34 6.03 -1.03 -56.05
N ASP A 35 6.98 -1.77 -55.46
CA ASP A 35 7.93 -2.61 -56.20
C ASP A 35 8.08 -3.97 -55.49
N ASP A 36 7.84 -5.04 -56.26
CA ASP A 36 7.59 -6.44 -55.85
C ASP A 36 8.89 -7.19 -55.44
N SER A 37 9.95 -6.47 -55.09
CA SER A 37 11.23 -7.03 -54.62
C SER A 37 11.65 -6.56 -53.22
N GLY A 38 10.83 -5.72 -52.55
CA GLY A 38 11.10 -5.18 -51.20
C GLY A 38 10.30 -5.84 -50.06
N SER A 39 9.46 -6.84 -50.33
CA SER A 39 8.64 -7.50 -49.31
C SER A 39 9.48 -8.27 -48.30
N ASP A 40 10.51 -8.99 -48.75
CA ASP A 40 11.38 -9.81 -47.91
C ASP A 40 12.27 -8.99 -46.97
N GLU A 41 12.81 -7.85 -47.43
CA GLU A 41 13.61 -6.95 -46.57
C GLU A 41 12.75 -6.29 -45.49
N ASN A 42 11.53 -5.85 -45.85
CA ASN A 42 10.58 -5.30 -44.88
C ASN A 42 10.12 -6.36 -43.87
N PHE A 43 9.93 -7.61 -44.29
CA PHE A 43 9.57 -8.72 -43.39
C PHE A 43 10.69 -9.03 -42.40
N ARG A 44 11.95 -9.11 -42.89
CA ARG A 44 13.14 -9.35 -42.05
C ARG A 44 13.38 -8.21 -41.07
N GLN A 45 13.09 -6.97 -41.46
CA GLN A 45 13.21 -5.80 -40.58
C GLN A 45 12.11 -5.76 -39.51
N ALA A 46 10.88 -6.14 -39.85
CA ALA A 46 9.77 -6.31 -38.90
C ALA A 46 10.02 -7.46 -37.90
N GLU A 47 10.57 -8.57 -38.37
CA GLU A 47 10.99 -9.72 -37.54
C GLU A 47 12.10 -9.31 -36.56
N SER A 48 13.12 -8.59 -37.04
CA SER A 48 14.20 -8.04 -36.19
C SER A 48 13.67 -7.08 -35.11
N ALA A 49 12.72 -6.20 -35.46
CA ALA A 49 12.09 -5.28 -34.51
C ALA A 49 11.26 -6.03 -33.45
N THR A 50 10.58 -7.10 -33.86
CA THR A 50 9.80 -7.97 -32.96
C THR A 50 10.70 -8.73 -32.00
N GLN A 51 11.79 -9.34 -32.49
CA GLN A 51 12.77 -10.03 -31.65
C GLN A 51 13.38 -9.10 -30.59
N LYS A 52 13.80 -7.88 -30.99
CA LYS A 52 14.31 -6.86 -30.05
C LYS A 52 13.29 -6.47 -28.99
N ARG A 53 12.00 -6.40 -29.34
CA ARG A 53 10.92 -6.13 -28.38
C ARG A 53 10.72 -7.29 -27.42
N ILE A 54 10.73 -8.53 -27.90
CA ILE A 54 10.64 -9.73 -27.06
C ILE A 54 11.83 -9.81 -26.10
N ASP A 55 13.05 -9.54 -26.58
CA ASP A 55 14.25 -9.54 -25.74
C ASP A 55 14.18 -8.45 -24.65
N ARG A 56 13.70 -7.25 -24.99
CA ARG A 56 13.46 -6.17 -24.01
C ARG A 56 12.39 -6.53 -22.98
N LEU A 57 11.28 -7.12 -23.42
CA LEU A 57 10.20 -7.56 -22.52
C LEU A 57 10.68 -8.67 -21.58
N THR A 58 11.46 -9.62 -22.11
CA THR A 58 12.06 -10.70 -21.32
C THR A 58 13.09 -10.17 -20.33
N LYS A 59 13.93 -9.21 -20.74
CA LYS A 59 14.87 -8.53 -19.83
C LYS A 59 14.13 -7.78 -18.73
N LYS A 60 13.10 -7.00 -19.09
CA LYS A 60 12.26 -6.27 -18.11
C LYS A 60 11.55 -7.22 -17.15
N MET A 61 11.09 -8.37 -17.65
CA MET A 61 10.43 -9.40 -16.84
C MET A 61 11.41 -10.00 -15.81
N ARG A 62 12.59 -10.44 -16.24
CA ARG A 62 13.63 -10.96 -15.31
C ARG A 62 14.10 -9.92 -14.30
N GLU A 63 14.21 -8.67 -14.72
CA GLU A 63 14.60 -7.57 -13.83
C GLU A 63 13.49 -7.25 -12.82
N ALA A 64 12.22 -7.32 -13.23
CA ALA A 64 11.08 -7.19 -12.33
C ALA A 64 11.03 -8.36 -11.32
N GLU A 65 11.25 -9.59 -11.78
CA GLU A 65 11.31 -10.79 -10.93
C GLU A 65 12.45 -10.69 -9.91
N ARG A 66 13.64 -10.23 -10.32
CA ARG A 66 14.74 -9.97 -9.40
C ARG A 66 14.40 -8.91 -8.36
N ARG A 67 13.78 -7.81 -8.77
CA ARG A 67 13.35 -6.74 -7.84
C ARG A 67 12.30 -7.24 -6.87
N GLU A 68 11.35 -8.04 -7.34
CA GLU A 68 10.33 -8.66 -6.49
C GLU A 68 10.98 -9.60 -5.47
N GLN A 69 11.91 -10.44 -5.90
CA GLN A 69 12.62 -11.34 -5.00
C GLN A 69 13.46 -10.57 -3.96
N GLU A 70 14.18 -9.51 -4.38
CA GLU A 70 14.95 -8.65 -3.48
C GLU A 70 14.04 -7.93 -2.49
N ALA A 71 12.87 -7.45 -2.93
CA ALA A 71 11.87 -6.83 -2.07
C ALA A 71 11.27 -7.82 -1.06
N ILE A 72 10.97 -9.05 -1.46
CA ILE A 72 10.49 -10.12 -0.57
C ILE A 72 11.58 -10.47 0.46
N ASN A 73 12.82 -10.64 0.01
CA ASN A 73 13.94 -10.94 0.89
C ASN A 73 14.15 -9.81 1.92
N TYR A 74 14.05 -8.55 1.49
CA TYR A 74 14.12 -7.39 2.38
C TYR A 74 12.95 -7.37 3.37
N ALA A 75 11.72 -7.58 2.91
CA ALA A 75 10.55 -7.64 3.78
C ALA A 75 10.66 -8.75 4.84
N GLN A 76 11.15 -9.93 4.45
CA GLN A 76 11.43 -11.02 5.38
C GLN A 76 12.53 -10.67 6.38
N ALA A 77 13.61 -10.02 5.92
CA ALA A 77 14.69 -9.57 6.80
C ALA A 77 14.18 -8.56 7.85
N VAL A 78 13.41 -7.56 7.43
CA VAL A 78 12.80 -6.56 8.32
C VAL A 78 11.81 -7.23 9.29
N GLN A 79 11.01 -8.18 8.83
CA GLN A 79 10.10 -8.93 9.70
C GLN A 79 10.87 -9.72 10.77
N ASN A 80 11.94 -10.40 10.39
CA ASN A 80 12.79 -11.16 11.31
C ASN A 80 13.49 -10.23 12.31
N GLU A 81 13.99 -9.08 11.87
CA GLU A 81 14.59 -8.07 12.75
C GLU A 81 13.55 -7.54 13.76
N ALA A 82 12.34 -7.21 13.29
CA ALA A 82 11.27 -6.76 14.17
C ALA A 82 10.89 -7.84 15.21
N GLN A 83 10.83 -9.12 14.80
CA GLN A 83 10.56 -10.23 15.71
C GLN A 83 11.67 -10.43 16.76
N THR A 84 12.94 -10.39 16.33
CA THR A 84 14.08 -10.54 17.24
C THR A 84 14.19 -9.36 18.21
N LEU A 85 13.94 -8.14 17.74
CA LEU A 85 13.89 -6.95 18.60
C LEU A 85 12.76 -7.05 19.63
N LYS A 86 11.56 -7.48 19.21
CA LYS A 86 10.42 -7.70 20.10
C LYS A 86 10.75 -8.75 21.17
N GLN A 87 11.37 -9.87 20.79
CA GLN A 87 11.81 -10.91 21.73
C GLN A 87 12.86 -10.38 22.71
N ARG A 88 13.84 -9.61 22.24
CA ARG A 88 14.88 -9.01 23.08
C ARG A 88 14.31 -8.00 24.07
N MET A 89 13.35 -7.18 23.64
CA MET A 89 12.68 -6.23 24.52
C MET A 89 11.87 -6.95 25.60
N ASN A 90 11.08 -7.96 25.20
CA ASN A 90 10.34 -8.79 26.15
C ASN A 90 11.26 -9.48 27.17
N SER A 91 12.40 -10.03 26.75
CA SER A 91 13.34 -10.68 27.66
C SER A 91 14.05 -9.68 28.57
N MET A 92 14.43 -8.52 28.05
CA MET A 92 15.01 -7.43 28.85
C MET A 92 14.05 -6.95 29.94
N ASP A 93 12.79 -6.70 29.59
CA ASP A 93 11.77 -6.25 30.54
C ASP A 93 11.53 -7.30 31.65
N ASN A 94 11.44 -8.58 31.27
CA ASN A 94 11.29 -9.70 32.21
C ASN A 94 12.49 -9.80 33.15
N ASN A 95 13.71 -9.77 32.60
CA ASN A 95 14.93 -9.85 33.40
C ASN A 95 15.03 -8.66 34.36
N TYR A 96 14.73 -7.45 33.90
CA TYR A 96 14.76 -6.25 34.74
C TYR A 96 13.80 -6.36 35.93
N VAL A 97 12.54 -6.76 35.70
CA VAL A 97 11.55 -6.91 36.77
C VAL A 97 11.94 -8.03 37.74
N ASN A 98 12.47 -9.14 37.23
CA ASN A 98 12.92 -10.27 38.05
C ASN A 98 14.12 -9.90 38.92
N GLU A 99 15.14 -9.25 38.35
CA GLU A 99 16.33 -8.77 39.07
C GLU A 99 15.94 -7.73 40.13
N TYR A 100 15.08 -6.77 39.76
CA TYR A 100 14.59 -5.76 40.71
C TYR A 100 13.83 -6.41 41.87
N THR A 101 12.94 -7.38 41.57
CA THR A 101 12.18 -8.12 42.59
C THR A 101 13.10 -8.91 43.52
N SER A 102 14.08 -9.63 42.95
CA SER A 102 15.07 -10.40 43.71
C SER A 102 15.90 -9.50 44.62
N ARG A 103 16.40 -8.38 44.08
CA ARG A 103 17.19 -7.39 44.84
C ARG A 103 16.40 -6.81 46.01
N VAL A 104 15.14 -6.41 45.78
CA VAL A 104 14.29 -5.88 46.85
C VAL A 104 14.00 -6.95 47.91
N ALA A 105 13.78 -8.21 47.51
CA ALA A 105 13.58 -9.31 48.44
C ALA A 105 14.82 -9.54 49.33
N THR A 106 16.03 -9.55 48.75
CA THR A 106 17.29 -9.66 49.52
C THR A 106 17.48 -8.47 50.46
N GLN A 107 17.14 -7.25 50.02
CA GLN A 107 17.22 -6.06 50.87
C GLN A 107 16.23 -6.13 52.05
N ILE A 108 15.02 -6.66 51.83
CA ILE A 108 14.04 -6.88 52.91
C ILE A 108 14.61 -7.87 53.93
N GLU A 109 15.12 -9.01 53.48
CA GLU A 109 15.70 -10.02 54.38
C GLU A 109 16.89 -9.43 55.19
N GLN A 110 17.69 -8.59 54.56
CA GLN A 110 18.79 -7.90 55.24
C GLN A 110 18.28 -6.90 56.29
N ALA A 111 17.29 -6.07 55.94
CA ALA A 111 16.71 -5.10 56.86
C ALA A 111 15.96 -5.78 58.03
N GLU A 112 15.36 -6.96 57.81
CA GLU A 112 14.76 -7.79 58.87
C GLU A 112 15.82 -8.30 59.86
N LYS A 113 16.98 -8.77 59.36
CA LYS A 113 18.11 -9.19 60.21
C LYS A 113 18.68 -8.03 61.01
N GLU A 114 18.80 -6.85 60.39
CA GLU A 114 19.27 -5.64 61.06
C GLU A 114 18.30 -5.17 62.13
N LEU A 115 16.99 -5.22 61.86
CA LEU A 115 15.96 -4.95 62.85
C LEU A 115 16.05 -5.92 64.04
N ALA A 116 16.16 -7.23 63.78
CA ALA A 116 16.30 -8.24 64.84
C ALA A 116 17.54 -7.97 65.70
N THR A 117 18.67 -7.71 65.05
CA THR A 117 19.94 -7.38 65.72
C THR A 117 19.82 -6.10 66.57
N ALA A 118 19.17 -5.06 66.06
CA ALA A 118 18.95 -3.81 66.78
C ALA A 118 18.05 -4.00 68.02
N ILE A 119 17.05 -4.88 67.94
CA ILE A 119 16.20 -5.26 69.07
C ILE A 119 17.01 -6.01 70.13
N GLU A 120 17.85 -6.96 69.73
CA GLU A 120 18.71 -7.73 70.64
C GLU A 120 19.69 -6.84 71.42
N PHE A 121 20.28 -5.84 70.76
CA PHE A 121 21.19 -4.88 71.40
C PHE A 121 20.48 -3.72 72.11
N GLY A 122 19.15 -3.62 72.02
CA GLY A 122 18.38 -2.55 72.65
C GLY A 122 18.62 -1.15 72.04
N ASP A 123 19.12 -1.07 70.80
CA ASP A 123 19.38 0.19 70.11
C ASP A 123 18.10 0.74 69.46
N SER A 124 17.34 1.50 70.25
CA SER A 124 16.09 2.14 69.81
C SER A 124 16.21 3.00 68.55
N LYS A 125 17.39 3.59 68.26
CA LYS A 125 17.57 4.40 67.05
C LYS A 125 17.65 3.52 65.81
N LYS A 126 18.44 2.45 65.87
CA LYS A 126 18.57 1.48 64.77
C LYS A 126 17.27 0.74 64.49
N VAL A 127 16.46 0.46 65.52
CA VAL A 127 15.13 -0.13 65.35
C VAL A 127 14.24 0.77 64.48
N VAL A 128 14.20 2.09 64.75
CA VAL A 128 13.39 3.03 63.96
C VAL A 128 13.92 3.17 62.54
N GLU A 129 15.24 3.14 62.36
CA GLU A 129 15.90 3.20 61.05
C GLU A 129 15.56 1.97 60.19
N ALA A 130 15.78 0.76 60.72
CA ALA A 130 15.45 -0.48 60.04
C ALA A 130 13.95 -0.60 59.72
N GLN A 131 13.08 -0.13 60.63
CA GLN A 131 11.63 -0.09 60.37
C GLN A 131 11.25 0.85 59.22
N ARG A 132 11.91 2.02 59.10
CA ARG A 132 11.71 2.95 57.98
C ARG A 132 12.22 2.35 56.68
N GLU A 133 13.36 1.68 56.72
CA GLU A 133 13.92 0.98 55.56
C GLU A 133 13.00 -0.14 55.08
N LEU A 134 12.52 -1.01 55.98
CA LEU A 134 11.53 -2.04 55.65
C LEU A 134 10.27 -1.45 55.03
N THR A 135 9.78 -0.32 55.55
CA THR A 135 8.62 0.36 54.98
C THR A 135 8.91 0.85 53.56
N SER A 136 10.06 1.47 53.32
CA SER A 136 10.50 1.90 51.98
C SER A 136 10.64 0.72 51.02
N LEU A 137 11.25 -0.37 51.46
CA LEU A 137 11.44 -1.59 50.68
C LEU A 137 10.11 -2.28 50.38
N SER A 138 9.15 -2.26 51.31
CA SER A 138 7.80 -2.82 51.08
C SER A 138 7.04 -2.10 49.97
N ILE A 139 7.17 -0.77 49.88
CA ILE A 139 6.59 0.04 48.79
C ILE A 139 7.26 -0.31 47.46
N GLN A 140 8.58 -0.50 47.47
CA GLN A 140 9.33 -0.94 46.30
C GLN A 140 8.92 -2.35 45.84
N ALA A 141 8.70 -3.26 46.79
CA ALA A 141 8.24 -4.61 46.52
C ALA A 141 6.83 -4.61 45.91
N ASP A 142 5.89 -3.84 46.45
CA ASP A 142 4.55 -3.68 45.88
C ASP A 142 4.62 -3.13 44.45
N ARG A 143 5.47 -2.12 44.21
CA ARG A 143 5.70 -1.58 42.86
C ARG A 143 6.28 -2.63 41.90
N ALA A 144 7.21 -3.46 42.37
CA ALA A 144 7.77 -4.57 41.58
C ALA A 144 6.70 -5.61 41.22
N GLN A 145 5.86 -5.99 42.19
CA GLN A 145 4.75 -6.91 41.96
C GLN A 145 3.71 -6.34 41.00
N GLN A 146 3.36 -5.06 41.13
CA GLN A 146 2.46 -4.39 40.20
C GLN A 146 3.05 -4.37 38.78
N ALA A 147 4.34 -4.08 38.62
CA ALA A 147 5.02 -4.11 37.32
C ALA A 147 4.96 -5.52 36.70
N LYS A 148 5.20 -6.57 37.50
CA LYS A 148 5.10 -7.96 37.05
C LYS A 148 3.67 -8.33 36.60
N VAL A 149 2.66 -7.96 37.38
CA VAL A 149 1.25 -8.22 37.02
C VAL A 149 0.85 -7.48 35.74
N GLN A 150 1.33 -6.24 35.54
CA GLN A 150 1.08 -5.50 34.30
C GLN A 150 1.75 -6.17 33.10
N GLN A 151 2.97 -6.67 33.26
CA GLN A 151 3.67 -7.43 32.22
C GLN A 151 2.93 -8.73 31.87
N ASP A 152 2.52 -9.52 32.87
CA ASP A 152 1.76 -10.75 32.65
C ASP A 152 0.43 -10.48 31.93
N ARG A 153 -0.26 -9.39 32.29
CA ARG A 153 -1.48 -8.97 31.59
C ARG A 153 -1.22 -8.58 30.14
N TYR A 154 -0.15 -7.85 29.88
CA TYR A 154 0.23 -7.45 28.53
C TYR A 154 0.58 -8.67 27.65
N LEU A 155 1.33 -9.64 28.18
CA LEU A 155 1.63 -10.89 27.50
C LEU A 155 0.36 -11.68 27.18
N LYS A 156 -0.52 -11.85 28.17
CA LYS A 156 -1.80 -12.55 27.99
C LYS A 156 -2.72 -11.84 26.98
N GLN A 157 -2.70 -10.52 26.93
CA GLN A 157 -3.45 -9.75 25.94
C GLN A 157 -2.89 -9.92 24.52
N GLN A 158 -1.56 -9.97 24.37
CA GLN A 158 -0.93 -10.26 23.08
C GLN A 158 -1.28 -11.67 22.59
N GLU A 159 -1.16 -12.69 23.44
CA GLU A 159 -1.52 -14.07 23.09
C GLU A 159 -3.00 -14.18 22.69
N ALA A 160 -3.88 -13.49 23.42
CA ALA A 160 -5.28 -13.40 23.05
C ALA A 160 -5.47 -12.72 21.69
N ALA A 161 -4.80 -11.58 21.43
CA ALA A 161 -4.91 -10.88 20.14
C ALA A 161 -4.46 -11.75 18.97
N GLU A 162 -3.37 -12.49 19.11
CA GLU A 162 -2.88 -13.45 18.10
C GLU A 162 -3.89 -14.58 17.84
N GLN A 163 -4.52 -15.12 18.89
CA GLN A 163 -5.59 -16.12 18.72
C GLN A 163 -6.85 -15.56 18.03
N HIS A 164 -7.23 -14.31 18.30
CA HIS A 164 -8.39 -13.69 17.67
C HIS A 164 -8.12 -13.36 16.20
N GLN A 165 -6.90 -12.94 15.83
CA GLN A 165 -6.51 -12.74 14.43
C GLN A 165 -6.51 -14.06 13.63
N ALA A 166 -6.12 -15.18 14.25
CA ALA A 166 -6.16 -16.49 13.58
C ALA A 166 -7.59 -17.06 13.42
N ARG A 167 -8.57 -16.54 14.17
CA ARG A 167 -9.95 -17.08 14.21
C ARG A 167 -11.03 -16.16 13.66
N GLN A 168 -10.73 -14.92 13.26
CA GLN A 168 -11.70 -14.16 12.48
C GLN A 168 -11.61 -14.58 11.01
N PRO A 169 -12.58 -15.37 10.48
CA PRO A 169 -12.79 -15.37 9.05
C PRO A 169 -13.06 -13.91 8.67
N MET A 170 -12.20 -13.37 7.82
CA MET A 170 -12.52 -12.15 7.08
C MET A 170 -13.95 -12.35 6.54
N PRO A 171 -14.92 -11.46 6.79
CA PRO A 171 -16.24 -11.63 6.23
C PRO A 171 -16.05 -11.65 4.71
N ALA A 172 -16.15 -12.85 4.13
CA ALA A 172 -16.29 -12.99 2.69
C ALA A 172 -17.48 -12.10 2.36
N GLN A 173 -17.25 -11.04 1.58
CA GLN A 173 -18.34 -10.29 0.98
C GLN A 173 -19.15 -11.34 0.23
N GLN A 174 -20.29 -11.73 0.79
CA GLN A 174 -21.22 -12.58 0.07
C GLN A 174 -21.51 -11.83 -1.22
N PRO A 175 -21.35 -12.46 -2.40
CA PRO A 175 -21.79 -11.84 -3.64
C PRO A 175 -23.24 -11.42 -3.41
N ARG A 176 -23.52 -10.12 -3.53
CA ARG A 176 -24.88 -9.60 -3.38
C ARG A 176 -25.74 -10.43 -4.32
N ARG A 177 -26.82 -11.03 -3.80
CA ARG A 177 -27.76 -11.78 -4.63
C ARG A 177 -28.17 -10.87 -5.80
N PRO A 178 -28.19 -11.38 -7.05
CA PRO A 178 -28.63 -10.58 -8.17
C PRO A 178 -30.03 -10.02 -7.87
N ASP A 179 -30.25 -8.76 -8.24
CA ASP A 179 -31.56 -8.13 -8.08
C ASP A 179 -32.59 -8.91 -8.92
N PRO A 180 -33.75 -9.31 -8.36
CA PRO A 180 -34.77 -10.04 -9.12
C PRO A 180 -35.24 -9.30 -10.38
N LYS A 181 -35.21 -7.96 -10.40
CA LYS A 181 -35.53 -7.18 -11.61
C LYS A 181 -34.41 -7.26 -12.65
N ALA A 182 -33.15 -7.26 -12.22
CA ALA A 182 -32.01 -7.40 -13.11
C ALA A 182 -32.01 -8.77 -13.80
N GLU A 183 -32.37 -9.84 -13.07
CA GLU A 183 -32.53 -11.17 -13.64
C GLU A 183 -33.66 -11.22 -14.68
N GLN A 184 -34.82 -10.63 -14.39
CA GLN A 184 -35.94 -10.58 -15.34
C GLN A 184 -35.60 -9.78 -16.61
N TRP A 185 -34.92 -8.65 -16.46
CA TRP A 185 -34.47 -7.85 -17.59
C TRP A 185 -33.44 -8.59 -18.44
N ALA A 186 -32.49 -9.29 -17.81
CA ALA A 186 -31.51 -10.13 -18.50
C ALA A 186 -32.19 -11.28 -19.27
N LEU A 187 -33.21 -11.92 -18.69
CA LEU A 187 -33.98 -12.98 -19.35
C LEU A 187 -34.80 -12.44 -20.54
N LYS A 188 -35.33 -11.22 -20.45
CA LYS A 188 -36.06 -10.56 -21.55
C LYS A 188 -35.13 -10.23 -22.74
N ASN A 189 -33.86 -9.95 -22.46
CA ASN A 189 -32.87 -9.56 -23.44
C ASN A 189 -31.94 -10.72 -23.79
N SER A 190 -32.30 -11.54 -24.78
CA SER A 190 -31.55 -12.75 -25.14
C SER A 190 -30.09 -12.51 -25.55
N TRP A 191 -29.73 -11.29 -25.95
CA TRP A 191 -28.35 -10.90 -26.27
C TRP A 191 -27.48 -10.72 -25.01
N PHE A 192 -28.08 -10.48 -23.84
CA PHE A 192 -27.35 -10.25 -22.60
C PHE A 192 -26.71 -11.55 -22.11
N GLY A 193 -25.38 -11.56 -22.00
CA GLY A 193 -24.57 -12.73 -21.68
C GLY A 193 -24.20 -13.63 -22.86
N GLN A 194 -24.85 -13.45 -24.03
CA GLN A 194 -24.48 -14.16 -25.27
C GLN A 194 -23.58 -13.29 -26.16
N ASP A 195 -23.94 -12.02 -26.33
CA ASP A 195 -23.13 -11.03 -27.04
C ASP A 195 -22.29 -10.25 -26.02
N GLU A 196 -21.01 -10.56 -25.98
CA GLU A 196 -20.04 -9.95 -25.06
C GLU A 196 -19.93 -8.43 -25.28
N ALA A 197 -19.99 -7.95 -26.53
CA ALA A 197 -19.87 -6.54 -26.86
C ALA A 197 -21.09 -5.73 -26.40
N MET A 198 -22.30 -6.25 -26.66
CA MET A 198 -23.53 -5.62 -26.17
C MET A 198 -23.63 -5.70 -24.64
N THR A 199 -23.20 -6.80 -24.03
CA THR A 199 -23.25 -7.00 -22.57
C THR A 199 -22.32 -6.02 -21.83
N TYR A 200 -21.07 -5.86 -22.28
CA TYR A 200 -20.17 -4.88 -21.68
C TYR A 200 -20.60 -3.44 -21.93
N ALA A 201 -21.18 -3.16 -23.10
CA ALA A 201 -21.72 -1.83 -23.36
C ALA A 201 -22.92 -1.53 -22.46
N ALA A 202 -23.77 -2.51 -22.17
CA ALA A 202 -24.85 -2.36 -21.18
C ALA A 202 -24.30 -2.05 -19.79
N PHE A 203 -23.22 -2.70 -19.35
CA PHE A 203 -22.54 -2.36 -18.08
C PHE A 203 -21.94 -0.95 -18.09
N GLY A 204 -21.35 -0.53 -19.22
CA GLY A 204 -20.84 0.83 -19.37
C GLY A 204 -21.93 1.91 -19.36
N ILE A 205 -23.10 1.60 -19.93
CA ILE A 205 -24.27 2.48 -19.89
C ILE A 205 -24.90 2.49 -18.50
N HIS A 206 -25.00 1.35 -17.81
CA HIS A 206 -25.44 1.26 -16.41
C HIS A 206 -24.61 2.18 -15.53
N LYS A 207 -23.28 2.11 -15.64
CA LYS A 207 -22.39 2.96 -14.85
C LYS A 207 -22.68 4.44 -15.04
N LYS A 208 -22.88 4.89 -16.29
CA LYS A 208 -23.23 6.29 -16.58
C LYS A 208 -24.62 6.68 -16.07
N LEU A 209 -25.62 5.82 -16.25
CA LEU A 209 -26.98 6.08 -15.77
C LEU A 209 -27.03 6.23 -14.24
N VAL A 210 -26.29 5.40 -13.50
CA VAL A 210 -26.31 5.39 -12.04
C VAL A 210 -25.35 6.43 -11.44
N GLU A 211 -24.13 6.55 -11.97
CA GLU A 211 -23.11 7.47 -11.42
C GLU A 211 -23.24 8.90 -11.94
N ASP A 212 -23.47 9.10 -13.24
CA ASP A 212 -23.48 10.45 -13.85
C ASP A 212 -24.89 11.07 -13.84
N GLU A 213 -25.93 10.26 -14.03
CA GLU A 213 -27.32 10.74 -14.19
C GLU A 213 -28.21 10.43 -12.98
N GLY A 214 -27.72 9.65 -12.01
CA GLY A 214 -28.39 9.41 -10.73
C GLY A 214 -29.69 8.60 -10.81
N PHE A 215 -29.87 7.78 -11.85
CA PHE A 215 -31.02 6.88 -11.95
C PHE A 215 -30.97 5.79 -10.88
N ASP A 216 -32.14 5.47 -10.31
CA ASP A 216 -32.29 4.36 -9.36
C ASP A 216 -32.19 3.01 -10.10
N PRO A 217 -31.19 2.15 -9.80
CA PRO A 217 -31.02 0.84 -10.43
C PRO A 217 -32.20 -0.12 -10.29
N GLN A 218 -33.12 0.13 -9.36
CA GLN A 218 -34.30 -0.71 -9.11
C GLN A 218 -35.58 -0.18 -9.76
N SER A 219 -35.53 1.01 -10.37
CA SER A 219 -36.67 1.65 -11.01
C SER A 219 -36.93 1.09 -12.42
N ASP A 220 -38.19 1.09 -12.83
CA ASP A 220 -38.55 0.63 -14.18
C ASP A 220 -38.07 1.63 -15.26
N ASP A 221 -38.00 2.92 -14.90
CA ASP A 221 -37.48 4.00 -15.75
C ASP A 221 -36.00 3.77 -16.10
N TYR A 222 -35.20 3.28 -15.16
CA TYR A 222 -33.81 2.91 -15.39
C TYR A 222 -33.67 1.83 -16.47
N TYR A 223 -34.46 0.75 -16.41
CA TYR A 223 -34.40 -0.34 -17.39
C TYR A 223 -34.91 0.07 -18.77
N ASN A 224 -35.90 0.95 -18.84
CA ASN A 224 -36.40 1.51 -20.09
C ASN A 224 -35.32 2.36 -20.79
N GLU A 225 -34.58 3.19 -20.06
CA GLU A 225 -33.52 4.02 -20.61
C GLU A 225 -32.26 3.20 -20.96
N LEU A 226 -31.94 2.19 -20.15
CA LEU A 226 -30.87 1.24 -20.44
C LEU A 226 -31.11 0.53 -21.79
N ASP A 227 -32.32 -0.01 -21.97
CA ASP A 227 -32.70 -0.71 -23.22
C ASP A 227 -32.71 0.23 -24.42
N ARG A 228 -33.23 1.46 -24.24
CA ARG A 228 -33.22 2.50 -25.28
C ARG A 228 -31.80 2.84 -25.74
N ARG A 229 -30.85 3.01 -24.82
CA ARG A 229 -29.46 3.39 -25.13
C ARG A 229 -28.65 2.25 -25.72
N VAL A 230 -28.88 1.02 -25.25
CA VAL A 230 -28.29 -0.16 -25.87
C VAL A 230 -28.83 -0.31 -27.29
N SER A 231 -30.15 -0.21 -27.47
CA SER A 231 -30.78 -0.24 -28.79
C SER A 231 -30.37 0.92 -29.70
N ASP A 232 -30.10 2.12 -29.18
CA ASP A 232 -29.58 3.22 -29.99
C ASP A 232 -28.14 2.95 -30.48
N LYS A 233 -27.29 2.39 -29.60
CA LYS A 233 -25.90 2.07 -29.96
C LYS A 233 -25.75 0.86 -30.88
N PHE A 234 -26.64 -0.13 -30.77
CA PHE A 234 -26.53 -1.41 -31.50
C PHE A 234 -27.67 -1.68 -32.48
N GLY A 235 -28.84 -1.06 -32.30
CA GLY A 235 -30.03 -1.20 -33.15
C GLY A 235 -29.91 -0.54 -34.52
N ASN A 236 -28.81 0.18 -34.79
CA ASN A 236 -28.44 0.58 -36.14
C ASN A 236 -27.65 -0.52 -36.91
N GLY A 237 -27.57 -1.74 -36.36
CA GLY A 237 -26.95 -2.94 -36.93
C GLY A 237 -27.75 -3.63 -38.05
N GLY A 238 -28.54 -2.89 -38.81
CA GLY A 238 -29.27 -3.37 -39.98
C GLY A 238 -29.14 -2.40 -41.15
N LYS A 239 -27.93 -2.30 -41.72
CA LYS A 239 -27.48 -1.58 -42.94
C LYS A 239 -26.42 -0.51 -42.64
N ALA A 240 -25.18 -0.97 -42.52
CA ALA A 240 -24.00 -0.12 -42.72
C ALA A 240 -23.93 0.32 -44.19
N ALA A 241 -24.67 1.38 -44.54
CA ALA A 241 -24.46 2.11 -45.77
C ALA A 241 -23.19 2.97 -45.60
N ASN A 242 -22.14 2.50 -46.26
CA ASN A 242 -20.89 3.18 -46.55
C ASN A 242 -21.13 4.68 -46.84
N LYS A 243 -20.83 5.56 -45.88
CA LYS A 243 -20.88 7.01 -46.11
C LYS A 243 -19.51 7.60 -45.81
N ARG A 244 -18.75 7.77 -46.90
CA ARG A 244 -17.50 8.51 -46.97
C ARG A 244 -17.70 9.90 -46.36
N THR A 245 -16.86 10.26 -45.40
CA THR A 245 -16.79 11.60 -44.83
C THR A 245 -16.08 12.52 -45.82
N ALA A 246 -16.83 13.46 -46.40
CA ALA A 246 -16.26 14.55 -47.18
C ALA A 246 -15.57 15.54 -46.23
N GLN A 247 -14.29 15.78 -46.48
CA GLN A 247 -13.46 16.76 -45.81
C GLN A 247 -13.96 18.18 -46.14
N THR A 248 -14.31 18.96 -45.13
CA THR A 248 -14.63 20.38 -45.28
C THR A 248 -13.48 21.21 -44.74
N VAL A 249 -12.86 21.98 -45.62
CA VAL A 249 -11.80 22.96 -45.36
C VAL A 249 -12.41 24.36 -45.28
N VAL A 250 -12.30 24.98 -44.12
CA VAL A 250 -12.35 26.44 -43.90
C VAL A 250 -11.67 26.64 -42.53
N GLY A 251 -10.73 27.55 -42.30
CA GLY A 251 -10.48 28.85 -42.88
C GLY A 251 -10.16 29.75 -41.69
N ALA A 252 -9.01 30.40 -41.70
CA ALA A 252 -8.43 31.05 -40.54
C ALA A 252 -9.23 32.27 -40.02
N SER A 253 -9.14 32.46 -38.70
CA SER A 253 -9.04 33.73 -37.96
C SER A 253 -10.33 34.45 -37.53
N ARG A 254 -10.60 34.54 -36.21
CA ARG A 254 -10.26 35.68 -35.31
C ARG A 254 -11.09 35.71 -34.00
N THR A 255 -10.37 35.77 -32.87
CA THR A 255 -10.63 36.57 -31.64
C THR A 255 -11.94 36.40 -30.86
N SER A 256 -11.85 35.96 -29.59
CA SER A 256 -11.95 36.89 -28.44
C SER A 256 -11.52 36.24 -27.11
N ASN A 257 -11.08 37.12 -26.23
CA ASN A 257 -10.18 36.94 -25.09
C ASN A 257 -10.95 36.69 -23.80
N THR A 258 -10.55 35.72 -22.95
CA THR A 258 -10.82 35.73 -21.48
C THR A 258 -9.85 34.75 -20.79
N GLY A 259 -8.91 35.22 -19.98
CA GLY A 259 -8.95 34.87 -18.56
C GLY A 259 -7.61 34.34 -18.02
N ARG A 260 -7.01 35.12 -17.12
CA ARG A 260 -5.71 34.98 -16.45
C ARG A 260 -5.73 33.92 -15.33
N SER A 261 -4.57 33.30 -15.07
CA SER A 261 -4.06 32.83 -13.75
C SER A 261 -3.81 31.32 -13.60
N GLY A 262 -2.57 30.98 -13.19
CA GLY A 262 -2.25 29.71 -12.52
C GLY A 262 -1.40 28.74 -13.34
N LYS A 263 -0.09 28.97 -13.44
CA LYS A 263 0.90 28.01 -13.92
C LYS A 263 0.91 26.79 -12.97
N LYS A 264 0.17 25.73 -13.30
CA LYS A 264 0.30 24.43 -12.62
C LYS A 264 1.50 23.71 -13.22
N VAL A 265 2.57 23.59 -12.44
CA VAL A 265 3.75 22.79 -12.80
C VAL A 265 3.43 21.34 -12.45
N ARG A 266 3.50 20.44 -13.42
CA ARG A 266 3.41 19.00 -13.16
C ARG A 266 4.82 18.49 -12.83
N LEU A 267 4.99 18.02 -11.60
CA LEU A 267 6.24 17.42 -11.13
C LEU A 267 6.36 15.99 -11.64
N THR A 268 7.59 15.53 -11.89
CA THR A 268 7.87 14.13 -12.23
C THR A 268 7.78 13.25 -10.97
N PRO A 269 7.50 11.93 -11.10
CA PRO A 269 7.36 11.06 -9.94
C PRO A 269 8.57 11.03 -8.98
N SER A 270 9.80 11.29 -9.48
CA SER A 270 10.99 11.37 -8.63
C SER A 270 11.04 12.66 -7.79
N GLN A 271 10.57 13.79 -8.32
CA GLN A 271 10.48 15.06 -7.59
C GLN A 271 9.45 14.99 -6.45
N VAL A 272 8.36 14.25 -6.65
CA VAL A 272 7.37 13.97 -5.60
C VAL A 272 7.96 13.08 -4.49
N ALA A 273 8.79 12.09 -4.84
CA ALA A 273 9.44 11.22 -3.88
C ALA A 273 10.49 11.98 -3.04
N ILE A 274 11.27 12.87 -3.67
CA ILE A 274 12.28 13.71 -3.00
C ILE A 274 11.61 14.76 -2.08
N ALA A 275 10.52 15.39 -2.53
CA ALA A 275 9.77 16.34 -1.71
C ALA A 275 9.19 15.68 -0.45
N LYS A 276 8.67 14.45 -0.58
CA LYS A 276 8.22 13.64 0.57
C LYS A 276 9.35 13.22 1.51
N LYS A 277 10.54 12.92 0.97
CA LYS A 277 11.72 12.55 1.78
C LYS A 277 12.32 13.73 2.55
N LEU A 278 12.19 14.95 2.03
CA LEU A 278 12.70 16.20 2.64
C LEU A 278 11.67 16.97 3.47
N GLY A 279 10.44 16.45 3.62
CA GLY A 279 9.40 17.07 4.45
C GLY A 279 8.86 18.40 3.92
N VAL A 280 8.96 18.66 2.62
CA VAL A 280 8.47 19.89 1.99
C VAL A 280 7.04 19.67 1.45
N PRO A 281 6.05 20.50 1.79
CA PRO A 281 4.66 20.32 1.35
C PRO A 281 4.46 20.66 -0.13
N LEU A 282 3.56 19.91 -0.78
CA LEU A 282 3.17 20.04 -2.20
C LEU A 282 2.00 21.01 -2.40
#